data_AF-T1GVD2-F1
#
_entry.id   AF-T1GVD2-F1
#
_cell.length_a   1.000
_cell.length_b   1.000
_cell.length_c   1.000
_cell.angle_alpha   90.00
_cell.angle_beta   90.00
_cell.angle_gamma   90.00
#
_symmetry.space_group_name_H-M   'P 1'
#
loop_
_entity.id
_entity.type
_entity.pdbx_description
1 polymer ?
#
loop_
_entity_poly.entity_id
_entity_poly.type
_entity_poly.pdbx_seq_one_letter_code
_entity_poly.pdbx_strand_id
1 'polypeptide(L)'
;MENSFNTSATDLQSNVQVSIGPNNTKIPAKIYDSIKWESASIATRKLLTAVFDRPTLATHTMTGKQSPAFKDSGKPLKQMLDQDKIKDIIFAVTRKSGVSEKEVRNVITTKCADENKMLRTQQRKRQSLYEIDNKENFYNSQDTKENFYVGQTNKENF
;
A
#
# COMPACT_ATOMS: atom_id res chain seq x y z
N MET A 1 22.07 44.17 -16.94
CA MET A 1 20.99 43.47 -16.22
C MET A 1 21.40 42.01 -16.13
N GLU A 2 22.14 41.67 -15.08
CA GLU A 2 22.51 40.27 -14.78
C GLU A 2 21.35 39.66 -14.00
N ASN A 3 20.69 38.65 -14.57
CA ASN A 3 19.74 37.82 -13.84
C ASN A 3 20.46 36.54 -13.40
N SER A 4 20.97 36.58 -12.17
CA SER A 4 21.53 35.43 -11.48
C SER A 4 20.38 34.50 -11.06
N PHE A 5 20.26 33.34 -11.71
CA PHE A 5 19.44 32.26 -11.18
C PHE A 5 20.11 31.73 -9.92
N ASN A 6 19.47 32.02 -8.79
CA ASN A 6 19.87 31.53 -7.47
C ASN A 6 19.52 30.03 -7.41
N THR A 7 20.42 29.17 -7.89
CA THR A 7 20.31 27.72 -7.70
C THR A 7 20.66 27.42 -6.25
N SER A 8 19.64 27.34 -5.41
CA SER A 8 19.75 26.93 -4.01
C SER A 8 20.44 25.57 -3.93
N ALA A 9 21.60 25.51 -3.26
CA ALA A 9 22.38 24.30 -3.01
C ALA A 9 21.64 23.18 -2.23
N THR A 10 20.37 23.38 -1.91
CA THR A 10 19.50 22.46 -1.17
C THR A 10 18.89 21.34 -2.04
N ASP A 11 18.93 21.45 -3.37
CA ASP A 11 18.20 20.52 -4.25
C ASP A 11 19.03 19.30 -4.71
N LEU A 12 20.36 19.34 -4.57
CA LEU A 12 21.25 18.23 -4.96
C LEU A 12 21.32 17.11 -3.90
N GLN A 13 20.99 17.41 -2.63
CA GLN A 13 20.91 16.41 -1.57
C GLN A 13 19.64 15.52 -1.66
N SER A 14 18.67 15.90 -2.51
CA SER A 14 17.34 15.29 -2.53
C SER A 14 17.29 13.86 -3.08
N ASN A 15 18.31 13.42 -3.82
CA ASN A 15 18.32 12.12 -4.52
C ASN A 15 19.41 11.15 -4.08
N VAL A 16 20.09 11.40 -2.97
CA VAL A 16 21.13 10.47 -2.46
C VAL A 16 20.49 9.11 -2.13
N GLN A 17 21.06 8.04 -2.70
CA GLN A 17 20.63 6.66 -2.49
C GLN A 17 21.68 5.91 -1.66
N VAL A 18 21.23 5.08 -0.71
CA VAL A 18 22.07 4.26 0.16
C VAL A 18 21.82 2.79 -0.14
N SER A 19 22.89 2.03 -0.36
CA SER A 19 22.81 0.57 -0.45
C SER A 19 22.66 -0.04 0.94
N ILE A 20 21.68 -0.94 1.11
CA ILE A 20 21.39 -1.57 2.41
C ILE A 20 22.02 -2.96 2.55
N GLY A 21 22.54 -3.54 1.46
CA GLY A 21 23.07 -4.90 1.49
C GLY A 21 23.95 -5.27 0.28
N PRO A 22 24.48 -6.50 0.27
CA PRO A 22 25.45 -6.98 -0.73
C PRO A 22 24.89 -7.07 -2.15
N ASN A 23 23.57 -7.18 -2.34
CA ASN A 23 22.95 -7.24 -3.67
C ASN A 23 22.61 -5.85 -4.23
N ASN A 24 23.14 -4.78 -3.61
CA ASN A 24 22.99 -3.39 -4.04
C ASN A 24 21.53 -2.91 -4.08
N THR A 25 20.68 -3.41 -3.17
CA THR A 25 19.36 -2.85 -2.95
C THR A 25 19.49 -1.45 -2.37
N LYS A 26 18.95 -0.45 -3.07
CA LYS A 26 19.07 0.96 -2.70
C LYS A 26 17.76 1.53 -2.19
N ILE A 27 17.86 2.44 -1.23
CA ILE A 27 16.76 3.29 -0.77
C ILE A 27 17.23 4.74 -0.65
N PRO A 28 16.32 5.73 -0.67
CA PRO A 28 16.68 7.12 -0.38
C PRO A 28 17.36 7.28 0.98
N ALA A 29 18.43 8.07 1.04
CA ALA A 29 19.20 8.34 2.27
C ALA A 29 18.31 8.87 3.40
N LYS A 30 17.41 9.81 3.06
CA LYS A 30 16.42 10.36 4.01
C LYS A 30 15.56 9.28 4.67
N ILE A 31 15.21 8.22 3.93
CA ILE A 31 14.47 7.10 4.51
C ILE A 31 15.39 6.29 5.41
N TYR A 32 16.59 5.96 4.95
CA TYR A 32 17.58 5.19 5.70
C TYR A 32 17.88 5.82 7.08
N ASP A 33 18.14 7.13 7.09
CA ASP A 33 18.47 7.89 8.31
C ASP A 33 17.29 8.00 9.28
N SER A 34 16.05 7.91 8.77
CA SER A 34 14.83 7.94 9.59
C SER A 34 14.49 6.61 10.26
N ILE A 35 15.25 5.54 9.97
CA ILE A 35 14.95 4.20 10.49
C ILE A 35 15.34 4.11 11.97
N LYS A 36 14.37 3.69 12.79
CA LYS A 36 14.57 3.34 14.20
C LYS A 36 15.08 1.89 14.29
N TRP A 37 16.39 1.72 14.30
CA TRP A 37 17.04 0.41 14.30
C TRP A 37 16.89 -0.35 15.63
N GLU A 38 16.46 0.31 16.70
CA GLU A 38 16.19 -0.31 18.01
C GLU A 38 15.00 -1.28 17.95
N SER A 39 14.11 -1.12 16.96
CA SER A 39 12.98 -2.02 16.73
C SER A 39 13.09 -2.69 15.38
N ALA A 40 13.47 -3.98 15.38
CA ALA A 40 13.53 -4.78 14.16
C ALA A 40 12.21 -4.79 13.40
N SER A 41 11.07 -4.79 14.11
CA SER A 41 9.74 -4.73 13.48
C SER A 41 9.52 -3.41 12.72
N ILE A 42 9.82 -2.27 13.35
CA ILE A 42 9.68 -0.96 12.70
C ILE A 42 10.66 -0.81 11.54
N ALA A 43 11.93 -1.15 11.75
CA ALA A 43 12.97 -1.06 10.74
C ALA A 43 12.63 -1.90 9.50
N THR A 44 12.28 -3.18 9.70
CA THR A 44 11.89 -4.08 8.61
C THR A 44 10.70 -3.54 7.83
N ARG A 45 9.65 -3.08 8.51
CA ARG A 45 8.44 -2.53 7.86
C ARG A 45 8.76 -1.28 7.06
N LYS A 46 9.61 -0.39 7.58
CA LYS A 46 10.03 0.84 6.89
C LYS A 46 10.83 0.52 5.63
N LEU A 47 11.78 -0.41 5.72
CA LEU A 47 12.55 -0.88 4.58
C LEU A 47 11.66 -1.52 3.50
N LEU A 48 10.73 -2.40 3.89
CA LEU A 48 9.79 -3.02 2.93
C LEU A 48 9.01 -1.98 2.13
N THR A 49 8.50 -0.93 2.79
CA THR A 49 7.75 0.14 2.11
C THR A 49 8.61 1.10 1.30
N ALA A 50 9.93 1.08 1.50
CA ALA A 50 10.88 1.87 0.73
C ALA A 50 11.39 1.11 -0.51
N VAL A 51 11.47 -0.22 -0.41
CA VAL A 51 12.01 -1.12 -1.44
C VAL A 51 10.92 -1.63 -2.39
N PHE A 52 9.70 -1.82 -1.87
CA PHE A 52 8.55 -2.33 -2.62
C PHE A 52 7.38 -1.36 -2.53
N ASP A 53 6.63 -1.25 -3.62
CA ASP A 53 5.35 -0.57 -3.65
C ASP A 53 4.28 -1.38 -2.90
N ARG A 54 3.25 -0.66 -2.40
CA ARG A 54 2.17 -1.28 -1.62
C ARG A 54 1.41 -2.38 -2.38
N PRO A 55 1.06 -2.22 -3.68
CA PRO A 55 0.45 -3.30 -4.46
C PRO A 55 1.28 -4.58 -4.48
N THR A 56 2.60 -4.47 -4.68
CA THR A 56 3.50 -5.63 -4.62
C THR A 56 3.45 -6.29 -3.25
N LEU A 57 3.60 -5.54 -2.15
CA LEU A 57 3.52 -6.09 -0.79
C LEU A 57 2.16 -6.76 -0.48
N ALA A 58 1.08 -6.27 -1.07
CA ALA A 58 -0.27 -6.81 -0.88
C ALA A 58 -0.51 -8.11 -1.67
N THR A 59 0.15 -8.27 -2.82
CA THR A 59 -0.11 -9.37 -3.77
C THR A 59 0.93 -10.47 -3.71
N HIS A 60 2.14 -10.16 -3.27
CA HIS A 60 3.26 -11.10 -3.18
C HIS A 60 3.42 -11.65 -1.76
N THR A 61 4.21 -12.72 -1.62
CA THR A 61 4.67 -13.26 -0.33
C THR A 61 6.17 -13.51 -0.36
N MET A 62 6.75 -13.79 0.81
CA MET A 62 8.18 -14.08 0.94
C MET A 62 8.62 -15.29 0.08
N THR A 63 7.77 -16.31 -0.10
CA THR A 63 8.14 -17.58 -0.78
C THR A 63 7.27 -17.92 -1.98
N GLY A 64 6.20 -17.16 -2.26
CA GLY A 64 5.19 -17.48 -3.28
C GLY A 64 4.33 -18.71 -2.97
N LYS A 65 4.62 -19.45 -1.89
CA LYS A 65 3.91 -20.69 -1.56
C LYS A 65 2.57 -20.41 -0.91
N GLN A 66 1.59 -21.25 -1.23
CA GLN A 66 0.33 -21.30 -0.50
C GLN A 66 0.61 -21.74 0.94
N SER A 67 -0.07 -21.11 1.90
CA SER A 67 -0.02 -21.61 3.27
C SER A 67 -0.62 -23.04 3.28
N PRO A 68 0.04 -24.01 3.95
CA PRO A 68 -0.42 -25.39 4.02
C PRO A 68 -1.88 -25.54 4.50
N ALA A 69 -2.32 -24.62 5.36
CA ALA A 69 -3.69 -24.59 5.89
C ALA A 69 -4.77 -24.27 4.83
N PHE A 70 -4.37 -23.90 3.61
CA PHE A 70 -5.29 -23.53 2.54
C PHE A 70 -5.10 -24.36 1.28
N LYS A 71 -4.34 -25.46 1.28
CA LYS A 71 -3.99 -26.24 0.06
C LYS A 71 -5.17 -26.50 -0.88
N ASP A 72 -6.35 -26.79 -0.33
CA ASP A 72 -7.55 -27.16 -1.10
C ASP A 72 -8.47 -25.98 -1.42
N SER A 73 -8.07 -24.74 -1.09
CA SER A 73 -8.95 -23.57 -1.23
C SER A 73 -9.15 -23.07 -2.66
N GLY A 74 -8.50 -23.70 -3.66
CA GLY A 74 -8.58 -23.31 -5.07
C GLY A 74 -8.09 -21.89 -5.37
N LYS A 75 -7.50 -21.19 -4.39
CA LYS A 75 -7.05 -19.80 -4.53
C LYS A 75 -5.78 -19.73 -5.37
N PRO A 76 -5.63 -18.72 -6.23
CA PRO A 76 -4.40 -18.52 -6.99
C PRO A 76 -3.18 -18.37 -6.07
N LEU A 77 -2.06 -18.95 -6.49
CA LEU A 77 -0.77 -18.78 -5.82
C LEU A 77 -0.35 -17.31 -5.89
N LYS A 78 0.14 -16.79 -4.76
CA LYS A 78 0.73 -15.45 -4.73
C LYS A 78 2.12 -15.48 -5.34
N GLN A 79 2.51 -14.41 -6.02
CA GLN A 79 3.88 -14.26 -6.53
C GLN A 79 4.89 -14.11 -5.38
N MET A 80 6.16 -14.38 -5.65
CA MET A 80 7.24 -14.27 -4.67
C MET A 80 7.91 -12.90 -4.76
N LEU A 81 8.18 -12.25 -3.63
CA LEU A 81 8.98 -11.03 -3.60
C LEU A 81 10.38 -11.26 -4.18
N ASP A 82 11.00 -10.20 -4.72
CA ASP A 82 12.39 -10.23 -5.17
C ASP A 82 13.30 -10.69 -4.01
N GLN A 83 13.95 -11.85 -4.20
CA GLN A 83 14.69 -12.51 -3.13
C GLN A 83 15.99 -11.79 -2.80
N ASP A 84 16.60 -11.09 -3.74
CA ASP A 84 17.86 -10.38 -3.48
C ASP A 84 17.61 -9.13 -2.65
N LYS A 85 16.51 -8.43 -2.93
CA LYS A 85 15.99 -7.35 -2.08
C LYS A 85 15.64 -7.83 -0.67
N ILE A 86 15.03 -9.01 -0.54
CA ILE A 86 14.71 -9.60 0.77
C ILE A 86 15.99 -9.97 1.54
N LYS A 87 16.99 -10.58 0.89
CA LYS A 87 18.28 -10.88 1.51
C LYS A 87 18.96 -9.61 2.02
N ASP A 88 18.93 -8.53 1.25
CA ASP A 88 19.50 -7.25 1.66
C ASP A 88 18.77 -6.62 2.85
N ILE A 89 17.44 -6.70 2.89
CA ILE A 89 16.65 -6.26 4.06
C ILE A 89 17.03 -7.08 5.30
N ILE A 90 17.12 -8.40 5.19
CA ILE A 90 17.53 -9.29 6.28
C ILE A 90 18.95 -8.94 6.74
N PHE A 91 19.88 -8.76 5.81
CA PHE A 91 21.25 -8.39 6.09
C PHE A 91 21.34 -7.07 6.86
N ALA A 92 20.63 -6.03 6.41
CA ALA A 92 20.63 -4.72 7.05
C ALA A 92 20.09 -4.79 8.49
N VAL A 93 18.92 -5.41 8.68
CA VAL A 93 18.23 -5.42 9.98
C VAL A 93 18.96 -6.29 10.99
N THR A 94 19.43 -7.49 10.61
CA THR A 94 20.15 -8.36 11.54
C THR A 94 21.44 -7.72 12.06
N ARG A 95 22.19 -7.00 11.20
CA ARG A 95 23.41 -6.29 11.61
C ARG A 95 23.16 -5.04 12.43
N LYS A 96 22.09 -4.28 12.13
CA LYS A 96 21.81 -3.00 12.81
C LYS A 96 21.00 -3.17 14.10
N SER A 97 20.10 -4.15 14.14
CA SER A 97 19.19 -4.40 15.27
C SER A 97 19.60 -5.59 16.13
N GLY A 98 20.59 -6.40 15.72
CA GLY A 98 21.09 -7.54 16.49
C GLY A 98 20.13 -8.72 16.61
N VAL A 99 19.09 -8.78 15.77
CA VAL A 99 18.06 -9.84 15.78
C VAL A 99 18.40 -11.00 14.85
N SER A 100 17.70 -12.12 15.02
CA SER A 100 17.85 -13.29 14.14
C SER A 100 17.17 -13.10 12.78
N GLU A 101 17.67 -13.76 11.73
CA GLU A 101 17.00 -13.75 10.42
C GLU A 101 15.56 -14.24 10.49
N LYS A 102 15.29 -15.25 11.34
CA LYS A 102 13.95 -15.82 11.54
C LYS A 102 12.96 -14.76 12.00
N GLU A 103 13.38 -13.90 12.92
CA GLU A 103 12.55 -12.80 13.42
C GLU A 103 12.22 -11.80 12.31
N VAL A 104 13.21 -11.39 11.51
CA VAL A 104 13.01 -10.50 10.38
C VAL A 104 12.05 -11.10 9.34
N ARG A 105 12.22 -12.39 9.01
CA ARG A 105 11.34 -13.13 8.08
C ARG A 105 9.90 -13.21 8.58
N ASN A 106 9.68 -13.35 9.88
CA ASN A 106 8.35 -13.32 10.48
C ASN A 106 7.70 -11.95 10.29
N VAL A 107 8.44 -10.86 10.54
CA VAL A 107 7.92 -9.50 10.32
C VAL A 107 7.57 -9.26 8.86
N ILE A 108 8.40 -9.71 7.91
CA ILE A 108 8.13 -9.61 6.46
C ILE A 108 6.81 -10.31 6.12
N THR A 109 6.63 -11.54 6.61
CA THR A 109 5.43 -12.33 6.34
C THR A 109 4.17 -11.63 6.86
N THR A 110 4.20 -11.15 8.10
CA THR A 110 3.09 -10.42 8.71
C THR A 110 2.80 -9.12 7.96
N LYS A 111 3.84 -8.38 7.53
CA LYS A 111 3.64 -7.13 6.79
C LYS A 111 2.96 -7.34 5.44
N CYS A 112 3.30 -8.40 4.70
CA CYS A 112 2.62 -8.75 3.45
C CYS A 112 1.15 -9.13 3.69
N ALA A 113 0.87 -9.85 4.79
CA ALA A 113 -0.50 -10.18 5.19
C ALA A 113 -1.32 -8.93 5.53
N ASP A 114 -0.73 -7.97 6.25
CA ASP A 114 -1.35 -6.68 6.60
C ASP A 114 -1.73 -5.89 5.34
N GLU A 115 -0.80 -5.73 4.39
CA GLU A 115 -1.06 -5.02 3.13
C GLU A 115 -2.14 -5.73 2.30
N ASN A 116 -2.16 -7.07 2.26
CA ASN A 116 -3.23 -7.82 1.60
C ASN A 116 -4.60 -7.58 2.25
N LYS A 117 -4.66 -7.58 3.59
CA LYS A 117 -5.88 -7.30 4.36
C LYS A 117 -6.36 -5.87 4.11
N MET A 118 -5.46 -4.90 4.06
CA MET A 118 -5.77 -3.50 3.75
C MET A 118 -6.32 -3.36 2.32
N LEU A 119 -5.67 -3.95 1.33
CA LEU A 119 -6.13 -3.92 -0.07
C LEU A 119 -7.55 -4.51 -0.21
N ARG A 120 -7.81 -5.69 0.36
CA ARG A 120 -9.15 -6.32 0.34
C ARG A 120 -10.20 -5.49 1.05
N THR A 121 -9.83 -4.77 2.10
CA THR A 121 -10.75 -3.90 2.83
C THR A 121 -11.09 -2.65 2.02
N GLN A 122 -10.11 -2.06 1.33
CA GLN A 122 -10.35 -0.94 0.43
C GLN A 122 -11.22 -1.34 -0.77
N GLN A 123 -10.99 -2.52 -1.37
CA GLN A 123 -11.81 -3.04 -2.47
C GLN A 123 -13.28 -3.20 -2.07
N ARG A 124 -13.54 -3.80 -0.89
CA ARG A 124 -14.91 -3.93 -0.36
C ARG A 124 -15.58 -2.58 -0.12
N LYS A 125 -14.86 -1.61 0.43
CA LYS A 125 -15.38 -0.24 0.62
C LYS A 125 -15.73 0.44 -0.70
N ARG A 126 -14.90 0.26 -1.73
CA ARG A 126 -15.17 0.81 -3.07
C ARG A 126 -16.40 0.16 -3.71
N GLN A 127 -16.59 -1.14 -3.52
CA GLN A 127 -17.79 -1.85 -3.97
C GLN A 127 -19.03 -1.35 -3.24
N SER A 128 -18.99 -1.23 -1.91
CA SER A 128 -20.14 -0.73 -1.15
C SER A 128 -20.49 0.72 -1.49
N LEU A 129 -19.50 1.59 -1.74
CA LEU A 129 -19.75 2.96 -2.18
C LEU A 129 -20.43 2.99 -3.55
N TYR A 130 -19.96 2.18 -4.50
CA TYR A 130 -20.60 2.05 -5.80
C TYR A 130 -22.05 1.54 -5.69
N GLU A 131 -22.31 0.59 -4.79
CA GLU A 131 -23.67 0.10 -4.52
C GLU A 131 -24.58 1.18 -3.87
N ILE A 132 -24.03 2.04 -3.01
CA ILE A 132 -24.76 3.16 -2.40
C ILE A 132 -25.09 4.22 -3.45
N ASP A 133 -24.12 4.67 -4.25
CA ASP A 133 -24.31 5.67 -5.30
C ASP A 133 -25.38 5.23 -6.30
N ASN A 134 -25.39 3.94 -6.69
CA ASN A 134 -26.42 3.40 -7.57
C ASN A 134 -27.81 3.35 -6.93
N LYS A 135 -27.91 3.10 -5.61
CA LYS A 135 -29.19 3.14 -4.88
C LYS A 135 -29.72 4.56 -4.72
N GLU A 136 -28.88 5.53 -4.39
CA GLU A 136 -29.29 6.95 -4.31
C GLU A 136 -29.74 7.46 -5.68
N ASN A 137 -29.01 7.14 -6.75
CA ASN A 137 -29.43 7.49 -8.12
C ASN A 137 -30.76 6.81 -8.51
N PHE A 138 -31.00 5.57 -8.07
CA PHE A 138 -32.28 4.90 -8.28
C PHE A 138 -33.42 5.57 -7.50
N TYR A 139 -33.22 5.91 -6.22
CA TYR A 139 -34.23 6.59 -5.39
C TYR A 139 -34.55 8.01 -5.91
N ASN A 140 -33.52 8.81 -6.26
CA ASN A 140 -33.71 10.14 -6.84
C ASN A 140 -34.43 10.11 -8.21
N SER A 141 -34.31 9.01 -8.96
CA SER A 141 -35.07 8.81 -10.20
C SER A 141 -36.56 8.46 -9.97
N GLN A 142 -36.97 8.07 -8.75
CA GLN A 142 -38.37 7.83 -8.40
C GLN A 142 -39.03 9.12 -7.87
N ASP A 143 -38.31 9.92 -7.06
CA ASP A 143 -38.82 11.19 -6.51
C ASP A 143 -39.07 12.27 -7.59
N THR A 144 -38.36 12.19 -8.72
CA THR A 144 -38.62 13.07 -9.88
C THR A 144 -39.90 12.71 -10.64
N LYS A 145 -40.41 11.47 -10.51
CA LYS A 145 -41.67 11.03 -11.14
C LYS A 145 -42.90 11.37 -10.29
N GLU A 146 -42.75 11.42 -8.97
CA GLU A 146 -43.87 11.73 -8.06
C GLU A 146 -44.20 13.24 -8.03
N ASN A 147 -43.19 14.10 -8.21
CA ASN A 147 -43.38 15.56 -8.29
C ASN A 147 -44.04 16.06 -9.59
N PHE A 148 -44.22 15.23 -10.62
CA PHE A 148 -44.93 15.63 -11.85
C PHE A 148 -46.45 15.41 -11.76
N TYR A 149 -46.94 14.60 -10.81
CA TYR A 149 -48.37 14.28 -10.67
C TYR A 149 -49.13 15.15 -9.64
N VAL A 150 -48.44 15.90 -8.78
CA VAL A 150 -49.08 16.74 -7.75
C VAL A 150 -49.38 18.17 -8.24
N GLY A 151 -48.95 18.53 -9.46
CA GLY A 151 -49.07 19.89 -10.01
C GLY A 151 -50.31 20.18 -10.90
N GLN A 152 -51.24 19.24 -11.09
CA GLN A 152 -52.39 19.42 -12.00
C GLN A 152 -53.75 19.12 -11.36
N THR A 153 -54.11 19.81 -10.27
CA THR A 153 -55.52 20.07 -9.97
C THR A 153 -55.64 21.43 -9.30
N ASN A 154 -55.76 22.48 -10.12
CA ASN A 154 -56.54 23.67 -9.81
C ASN A 154 -56.51 24.57 -11.05
N LYS A 155 -57.53 24.42 -11.89
CA LYS A 155 -58.13 25.53 -12.63
C LYS A 155 -59.52 25.13 -13.12
N GLU A 156 -60.48 25.84 -12.53
CA GLU A 156 -61.73 26.32 -13.10
C GLU A 156 -62.86 25.31 -13.32
N ASN A 157 -63.97 25.54 -12.62
CA ASN A 157 -65.25 25.79 -13.28
C ASN A 157 -66.15 26.68 -12.42
N PHE A 158 -66.91 27.50 -13.16
CA PHE A 158 -67.80 28.60 -12.80
C PHE A 158 -68.89 28.28 -11.76
#